data_AF-A0A7R9ZE92-F1
#
_entry.id   AF-A0A7R9ZE92-F1
#
_cell.length_a   1.000
_cell.length_b   1.000
_cell.length_c   1.000
_cell.angle_alpha   90.00
_cell.angle_beta   90.00
_cell.angle_gamma   90.00
#
_symmetry.space_group_name_H-M   'P 1'
#
loop_
_entity.id
_entity.type
_entity.pdbx_description
1 polymer ?
#
loop_
_entity_poly.entity_id
_entity_poly.type
_entity_poly.pdbx_seq_one_letter_code
_entity_poly.pdbx_strand_id
1 'polypeptide(L)'
;MNDIPRCENLTLCYTELSRAYVDLSQQLSEDEINGDHADDATWILSASFIILTMQSGFGLLEMGSAAAGNEVNIMMKNAADVIFGSLAYYFLGYGISFGQPSIPFMGLGDFAPDGADMESESGLLYSRYIFQLSFAATATTIVSGMVAMRMRFFVYCLFSFVAIIAYAFVAHWAWASDGWLRTMGAYDFAGAGVVHLFGGTNGLVAIYFLGPRRGRFDGTRPKSDFRPVSQSSMLFGLFMLWWGWIGFNCGSTFGITGDKWIVATRAAITTVSSTGAGGAAAMAYSMYKTGGKMLNVEDVVNGILGSLVTSSAVCAVIHTYESLLLGAAGALVALAANKLVLRLRLDDVVGAAGVHFGAGIWGLISVGLFADGNLPGVDVSSGLFRGGGMRLLGLQVLLIVAVSAWALMFSSLFFYLTGVAISRDWKNPRAGLRVSPEEEERGADLAFHGVDPLGEEDDEYSHSTNGTETGKVEICDIDSTMEKKERKFAQNESPNANLSNRTVDDACSVEHEMEEEKLEVVGSAQSLALHSEVEIREEDDTPNADEKQMDAVLPNTKCETDSFDLEDEFRENPDIEAAIHSAAAQLPHPCPMLPPVTSDSISTDRRRSKEAGSDRRKCMKRASEKRKSMQSRRILL
;
A
#
# COMPACT_ATOMS: atom_id res chain seq x y z
N MET A 1 -38.06 -23.42 32.29
CA MET A 1 -38.39 -23.76 33.70
C MET A 1 -39.26 -25.02 33.88
N ASN A 2 -39.73 -25.70 32.81
CA ASN A 2 -40.70 -26.80 32.97
C ASN A 2 -40.11 -28.22 33.12
N ASP A 3 -38.79 -28.40 33.04
CA ASP A 3 -38.12 -29.70 33.20
C ASP A 3 -37.10 -29.69 34.35
N ILE A 4 -37.55 -29.37 35.57
CA ILE A 4 -36.75 -29.62 36.78
C ILE A 4 -37.24 -30.95 37.38
N PRO A 5 -36.40 -32.00 37.49
CA PRO A 5 -36.79 -33.27 38.08
C PRO A 5 -37.24 -33.08 39.54
N ARG A 6 -38.38 -33.65 39.93
CA ARG A 6 -38.76 -33.73 41.34
C ARG A 6 -37.83 -34.71 42.06
N CYS A 7 -36.82 -34.20 42.72
CA CYS A 7 -35.84 -34.98 43.48
C CYS A 7 -36.30 -35.19 44.94
N GLU A 8 -36.44 -36.44 45.38
CA GLU A 8 -36.85 -36.80 46.75
C GLU A 8 -35.71 -36.71 47.80
N ASN A 9 -34.46 -36.47 47.38
CA ASN A 9 -33.30 -36.45 48.27
C ASN A 9 -32.34 -35.28 47.94
N LEU A 10 -32.09 -34.44 48.94
CA LEU A 10 -31.28 -33.22 48.83
C LEU A 10 -29.85 -33.48 48.33
N THR A 11 -29.26 -34.62 48.71
CA THR A 11 -27.87 -34.98 48.37
C THR A 11 -27.74 -35.37 46.89
N LEU A 12 -28.74 -36.07 46.36
CA LEU A 12 -28.86 -36.37 44.93
C LEU A 12 -29.07 -35.09 44.14
N CYS A 13 -29.92 -34.19 44.63
CA CYS A 13 -30.16 -32.90 43.99
C CYS A 13 -28.88 -32.05 43.87
N TYR A 14 -28.07 -31.97 44.93
CA TYR A 14 -26.79 -31.26 44.90
C TYR A 14 -25.79 -31.89 43.93
N THR A 15 -25.76 -33.22 43.84
CA THR A 15 -24.84 -33.94 42.94
C THR A 15 -25.22 -33.74 41.48
N GLU A 16 -26.52 -33.82 41.14
CA GLU A 16 -26.99 -33.59 39.77
C GLU A 16 -26.89 -32.12 39.36
N LEU A 17 -27.17 -31.16 40.26
CA LEU A 17 -26.92 -29.73 40.00
C LEU A 17 -25.43 -29.43 39.82
N SER A 18 -24.55 -30.08 40.59
CA SER A 18 -23.10 -29.90 40.44
C SER A 18 -22.61 -30.49 39.13
N ARG A 19 -23.13 -31.64 38.68
CA ARG A 19 -22.82 -32.18 37.36
C ARG A 19 -23.37 -31.31 36.24
N ALA A 20 -24.62 -30.87 36.32
CA ALA A 20 -25.20 -29.98 35.33
C ALA A 20 -24.46 -28.63 35.26
N TYR A 21 -23.98 -28.12 36.40
CA TYR A 21 -23.13 -26.92 36.43
C TYR A 21 -21.75 -27.17 35.82
N VAL A 22 -21.13 -28.31 36.10
CA VAL A 22 -19.85 -28.70 35.48
C VAL A 22 -20.02 -28.91 33.99
N ASP A 23 -21.04 -29.64 33.54
CA ASP A 23 -21.35 -29.86 32.13
C ASP A 23 -21.71 -28.56 31.42
N LEU A 24 -22.50 -27.66 32.04
CA LEU A 24 -22.81 -26.34 31.48
C LEU A 24 -21.58 -25.43 31.47
N SER A 25 -20.71 -25.51 32.48
CA SER A 25 -19.43 -24.78 32.49
C SER A 25 -18.46 -25.34 31.46
N GLN A 26 -18.49 -26.65 31.21
CA GLN A 26 -17.72 -27.30 30.16
C GLN A 26 -18.29 -26.97 28.80
N GLN A 27 -19.61 -26.91 28.61
CA GLN A 27 -20.27 -26.49 27.38
C GLN A 27 -20.09 -24.99 27.11
N LEU A 28 -20.20 -24.12 28.11
CA LEU A 28 -19.88 -22.70 27.95
C LEU A 28 -18.38 -22.51 27.69
N SER A 29 -17.52 -23.31 28.32
CA SER A 29 -16.10 -23.31 27.98
C SER A 29 -15.84 -23.89 26.60
N GLU A 30 -16.58 -24.91 26.15
CA GLU A 30 -16.48 -25.53 24.83
C GLU A 30 -17.12 -24.66 23.75
N ASP A 31 -18.08 -23.78 24.08
CA ASP A 31 -18.62 -22.75 23.18
C ASP A 31 -17.75 -21.48 23.16
N GLU A 32 -17.02 -21.17 24.24
CA GLU A 32 -15.89 -20.21 24.23
C GLU A 32 -14.64 -20.80 23.56
N ILE A 33 -14.43 -22.12 23.62
CA ILE A 33 -13.31 -22.87 23.03
C ILE A 33 -13.63 -23.36 21.62
N ASN A 34 -14.90 -23.37 21.21
CA ASN A 34 -15.37 -23.39 19.81
C ASN A 34 -15.10 -22.01 19.19
N GLY A 35 -13.84 -21.59 19.24
CA GLY A 35 -13.08 -21.34 18.03
C GLY A 35 -13.65 -20.31 17.09
N ASP A 36 -14.35 -19.28 17.57
CA ASP A 36 -14.68 -18.16 16.71
C ASP A 36 -13.39 -17.36 16.46
N HIS A 37 -12.65 -17.80 15.45
CA HIS A 37 -11.52 -17.07 14.90
C HIS A 37 -11.97 -15.76 14.23
N ALA A 38 -13.26 -15.35 14.32
CA ALA A 38 -13.73 -14.05 13.83
C ALA A 38 -12.96 -12.88 14.44
N ASP A 39 -12.62 -12.89 15.73
CA ASP A 39 -11.85 -11.78 16.33
C ASP A 39 -10.44 -11.68 15.72
N ASP A 40 -9.77 -12.82 15.59
CA ASP A 40 -8.45 -12.92 14.96
C ASP A 40 -8.53 -12.53 13.48
N ALA A 41 -9.52 -13.04 12.74
CA ALA A 41 -9.72 -12.76 11.32
C ALA A 41 -10.09 -11.29 11.08
N THR A 42 -10.92 -10.69 11.94
CA THR A 42 -11.31 -9.27 11.89
C THR A 42 -10.11 -8.38 12.13
N TRP A 43 -9.28 -8.73 13.12
CA TRP A 43 -8.02 -8.03 13.38
C TRP A 43 -7.08 -8.08 12.17
N ILE A 44 -6.85 -9.29 11.63
CA ILE A 44 -5.98 -9.50 10.47
C ILE A 44 -6.51 -8.74 9.25
N LEU A 45 -7.82 -8.81 8.97
CA LEU A 45 -8.44 -8.14 7.83
C LEU A 45 -8.37 -6.61 7.96
N SER A 46 -8.65 -6.08 9.16
CA SER A 46 -8.54 -4.65 9.45
C SER A 46 -7.10 -4.15 9.26
N ALA A 47 -6.12 -4.89 9.78
CA ALA A 47 -4.71 -4.60 9.57
C ALA A 47 -4.35 -4.64 8.08
N SER A 48 -4.84 -5.64 7.34
CA SER A 48 -4.60 -5.78 5.90
C SER A 48 -5.08 -4.57 5.10
N PHE A 49 -6.28 -4.05 5.40
CA PHE A 49 -6.80 -2.84 4.74
C PHE A 49 -5.94 -1.63 5.04
N ILE A 50 -5.51 -1.46 6.29
CA ILE A 50 -4.59 -0.40 6.70
C ILE A 50 -3.26 -0.50 5.94
N ILE A 51 -2.69 -1.70 5.82
CA ILE A 51 -1.44 -1.92 5.10
C ILE A 51 -1.61 -1.63 3.60
N LEU A 52 -2.72 -2.03 2.98
CA LEU A 52 -2.95 -1.73 1.56
C LEU A 52 -3.00 -0.21 1.28
N THR A 53 -3.38 0.62 2.26
CA THR A 53 -3.27 2.09 2.12
C THR A 53 -1.82 2.58 2.02
N MET A 54 -0.83 1.78 2.42
CA MET A 54 0.59 2.09 2.23
C MET A 54 0.96 2.23 0.76
N GLN A 55 0.25 1.57 -0.16
CA GLN A 55 0.49 1.71 -1.60
C GLN A 55 0.28 3.16 -2.06
N SER A 56 -0.77 3.81 -1.58
CA SER A 56 -0.97 5.25 -1.79
C SER A 56 0.13 6.08 -1.11
N GLY A 57 0.60 5.64 0.07
CA GLY A 57 1.71 6.27 0.78
C GLY A 57 3.03 6.25 0.01
N PHE A 58 3.41 5.10 -0.57
CA PHE A 58 4.56 4.97 -1.46
C PHE A 58 4.38 5.86 -2.69
N GLY A 59 3.24 5.74 -3.39
CA GLY A 59 2.96 6.56 -4.57
C GLY A 59 3.12 8.07 -4.31
N LEU A 60 2.50 8.58 -3.23
CA LEU A 60 2.59 9.99 -2.84
C LEU A 60 4.01 10.42 -2.46
N LEU A 61 4.74 9.56 -1.76
CA LEU A 61 6.12 9.82 -1.36
C LEU A 61 7.03 9.92 -2.58
N GLU A 62 6.91 8.96 -3.48
CA GLU A 62 7.76 8.81 -4.64
C GLU A 62 7.47 9.85 -5.70
N MET A 63 6.18 10.13 -5.99
CA MET A 63 5.82 11.20 -6.91
C MET A 63 6.32 12.54 -6.39
N GLY A 64 6.25 12.77 -5.07
CA GLY A 64 6.71 14.00 -4.46
C GLY A 64 8.23 14.17 -4.55
N SER A 65 8.96 13.05 -4.52
CA SER A 65 10.43 12.99 -4.57
C SER A 65 11.00 13.08 -5.98
N ALA A 66 10.22 12.74 -7.00
CA ALA A 66 10.64 12.79 -8.38
C ALA A 66 10.67 14.22 -8.93
N ALA A 67 11.36 14.38 -10.07
CA ALA A 67 11.31 15.62 -10.83
C ALA A 67 10.03 15.67 -11.68
N ALA A 68 9.60 16.89 -12.02
CA ALA A 68 8.41 17.14 -12.83
C ALA A 68 8.39 16.32 -14.14
N GLY A 69 7.19 15.91 -14.57
CA GLY A 69 6.95 15.06 -15.73
C GLY A 69 7.15 13.56 -15.47
N ASN A 70 7.15 13.14 -14.20
CA ASN A 70 7.31 11.73 -13.82
C ASN A 70 6.30 11.26 -12.76
N GLU A 71 5.43 12.16 -12.29
CA GLU A 71 4.45 11.94 -11.23
C GLU A 71 3.46 10.83 -11.59
N VAL A 72 2.85 10.91 -12.79
CA VAL A 72 1.84 9.96 -13.25
C VAL A 72 2.45 8.58 -13.41
N ASN A 73 3.63 8.49 -14.04
CA ASN A 73 4.31 7.22 -14.27
C ASN A 73 4.71 6.53 -12.96
N ILE A 74 5.05 7.29 -11.92
CA ILE A 74 5.35 6.72 -10.60
C ILE A 74 4.10 6.20 -9.92
N MET A 75 2.99 6.96 -9.97
CA MET A 75 1.70 6.50 -9.44
C MET A 75 1.22 5.24 -10.18
N MET A 76 1.41 5.19 -11.50
CA MET A 76 1.06 4.02 -12.31
C MET A 76 1.93 2.80 -11.99
N LYS A 77 3.19 2.97 -11.59
CA LYS A 77 4.03 1.85 -11.11
C LYS A 77 3.51 1.28 -9.79
N ASN A 78 3.13 2.15 -8.86
CA ASN A 78 2.51 1.73 -7.60
C ASN A 78 1.17 1.01 -7.85
N ALA A 79 0.35 1.49 -8.79
CA ALA A 79 -0.86 0.79 -9.20
C ALA A 79 -0.55 -0.58 -9.85
N ALA A 80 0.49 -0.64 -10.70
CA ALA A 80 0.94 -1.88 -11.31
C ALA A 80 1.38 -2.92 -10.27
N ASP A 81 1.99 -2.49 -9.15
CA ASP A 81 2.36 -3.39 -8.06
C ASP A 81 1.16 -4.06 -7.40
N VAL A 82 0.05 -3.34 -7.25
CA VAL A 82 -1.19 -3.94 -6.75
C VAL A 82 -1.80 -4.88 -7.80
N ILE A 83 -1.85 -4.46 -9.07
CA ILE A 83 -2.49 -5.24 -10.14
C ILE A 83 -1.72 -6.54 -10.42
N PHE A 84 -0.44 -6.43 -10.80
CA PHE A 84 0.36 -7.60 -11.15
C PHE A 84 0.80 -8.38 -9.93
N GLY A 85 1.02 -7.68 -8.81
CA GLY A 85 1.37 -8.34 -7.56
C GLY A 85 0.23 -9.18 -7.00
N SER A 86 -1.01 -8.68 -7.00
CA SER A 86 -2.15 -9.48 -6.57
C SER A 86 -2.36 -10.73 -7.42
N LEU A 87 -2.24 -10.61 -8.75
CA LEU A 87 -2.31 -11.76 -9.65
C LEU A 87 -1.18 -12.77 -9.39
N ALA A 88 0.07 -12.31 -9.30
CA ALA A 88 1.22 -13.18 -9.04
C ALA A 88 1.10 -13.89 -7.69
N TYR A 89 0.67 -13.17 -6.65
CA TYR A 89 0.57 -13.72 -5.31
C TYR A 89 -0.60 -14.70 -5.19
N TYR A 90 -1.74 -14.40 -5.83
CA TYR A 90 -2.90 -15.31 -5.85
C TYR A 90 -2.56 -16.65 -6.49
N PHE A 91 -2.04 -16.64 -7.71
CA PHE A 91 -1.80 -17.87 -8.46
C PHE A 91 -0.57 -18.64 -8.01
N LEU A 92 0.47 -17.97 -7.52
CA LEU A 92 1.77 -18.59 -7.23
C LEU A 92 2.29 -18.25 -5.84
N GLY A 93 2.29 -16.96 -5.47
CA GLY A 93 3.01 -16.49 -4.29
C GLY A 93 2.49 -17.05 -2.97
N TYR A 94 1.17 -17.18 -2.78
CA TYR A 94 0.62 -17.73 -1.54
C TYR A 94 0.99 -19.22 -1.38
N GLY A 95 0.81 -20.02 -2.43
CA GLY A 95 1.16 -21.44 -2.42
C GLY A 95 2.65 -21.67 -2.16
N ILE A 96 3.54 -20.87 -2.77
CA ILE A 96 4.99 -20.93 -2.50
C ILE A 96 5.32 -20.51 -1.07
N SER A 97 4.61 -19.50 -0.52
CA SER A 97 4.90 -18.98 0.82
C SER A 97 4.41 -19.91 1.92
N PHE A 98 3.17 -20.41 1.83
CA PHE A 98 2.47 -21.06 2.96
C PHE A 98 1.69 -22.32 2.59
N GLY A 99 1.62 -22.68 1.31
CA GLY A 99 0.81 -23.80 0.85
C GLY A 99 1.35 -25.18 1.24
N GLN A 100 0.44 -26.14 1.37
CA GLN A 100 0.70 -27.52 1.78
C GLN A 100 0.42 -28.52 0.65
N PRO A 101 1.18 -29.63 0.54
CA PRO A 101 2.37 -29.96 1.33
C PRO A 101 3.52 -28.96 1.09
N SER A 102 4.47 -28.90 2.02
CA SER A 102 5.61 -27.99 1.97
C SER A 102 6.94 -28.73 2.20
N ILE A 103 8.03 -28.12 1.75
CA ILE A 103 9.40 -28.49 2.11
C ILE A 103 10.06 -27.26 2.74
N PRO A 104 11.15 -27.39 3.54
CA PRO A 104 11.73 -26.24 4.25
C PRO A 104 12.13 -25.03 3.39
N PHE A 105 12.24 -25.22 2.08
CA PHE A 105 12.58 -24.17 1.11
C PHE A 105 11.36 -23.47 0.49
N MET A 106 10.21 -24.13 0.34
CA MET A 106 8.99 -23.57 -0.27
C MET A 106 7.76 -24.46 -0.04
N GLY A 107 6.57 -23.86 -0.11
CA GLY A 107 5.30 -24.58 -0.25
C GLY A 107 5.10 -25.14 -1.67
N LEU A 108 4.35 -26.24 -1.77
CA LEU A 108 4.13 -27.00 -3.01
C LEU A 108 2.64 -27.17 -3.39
N GLY A 109 1.71 -26.55 -2.64
CA GLY A 109 0.27 -26.65 -2.89
C GLY A 109 -0.49 -25.38 -2.50
N ASP A 110 -1.81 -25.49 -2.34
CA ASP A 110 -2.74 -24.38 -2.00
C ASP A 110 -2.56 -23.12 -2.85
N PHE A 111 -2.26 -23.31 -4.13
CA PHE A 111 -2.26 -22.25 -5.13
C PHE A 111 -3.68 -21.76 -5.39
N ALA A 112 -3.87 -20.45 -5.58
CA ALA A 112 -5.19 -19.84 -5.72
C ALA A 112 -6.13 -20.26 -4.56
N PRO A 113 -5.81 -19.84 -3.31
CA PRO A 113 -6.49 -20.35 -2.12
C PRO A 113 -8.01 -20.11 -2.20
N ASP A 114 -8.76 -21.20 -2.14
CA ASP A 114 -10.22 -21.24 -2.10
C ASP A 114 -10.65 -22.10 -0.92
N GLY A 115 -11.33 -21.46 0.03
CA GLY A 115 -11.81 -22.07 1.27
C GLY A 115 -13.27 -22.49 1.22
N ALA A 116 -13.89 -22.57 0.03
CA ALA A 116 -15.31 -22.94 -0.11
C ALA A 116 -15.69 -24.24 0.63
N ASP A 117 -14.76 -25.21 0.68
CA ASP A 117 -14.96 -26.51 1.33
C ASP A 117 -14.49 -26.54 2.81
N MET A 118 -14.03 -25.41 3.37
CA MET A 118 -13.38 -25.33 4.68
C MET A 118 -14.28 -24.81 5.82
N GLU A 119 -15.58 -24.71 5.60
CA GLU A 119 -16.58 -24.23 6.60
C GLU A 119 -16.08 -23.01 7.42
N SER A 120 -15.93 -23.13 8.75
CA SER A 120 -15.53 -22.05 9.66
C SER A 120 -14.06 -21.63 9.55
N GLU A 121 -13.18 -22.45 8.98
CA GLU A 121 -11.75 -22.15 8.82
C GLU A 121 -11.47 -21.22 7.62
N SER A 122 -12.44 -21.09 6.71
CA SER A 122 -12.32 -20.29 5.48
C SER A 122 -12.00 -18.82 5.77
N GLY A 123 -12.58 -18.22 6.82
CA GLY A 123 -12.33 -16.83 7.21
C GLY A 123 -10.88 -16.57 7.61
N LEU A 124 -10.24 -17.52 8.28
CA LEU A 124 -8.85 -17.40 8.70
C LEU A 124 -7.88 -17.59 7.53
N LEU A 125 -8.19 -18.50 6.60
CA LEU A 125 -7.46 -18.65 5.35
C LEU A 125 -7.47 -17.33 4.54
N TYR A 126 -8.66 -16.77 4.29
CA TYR A 126 -8.81 -15.56 3.48
C TYR A 126 -8.18 -14.33 4.13
N SER A 127 -8.34 -14.16 5.44
CA SER A 127 -7.71 -13.05 6.17
C SER A 127 -6.18 -13.15 6.16
N ARG A 128 -5.60 -14.35 6.36
CA ARG A 128 -4.15 -14.57 6.24
C ARG A 128 -3.64 -14.31 4.82
N TYR A 129 -4.40 -14.75 3.81
CA TYR A 129 -4.05 -14.51 2.41
C TYR A 129 -3.93 -13.01 2.11
N ILE A 130 -4.97 -12.22 2.41
CA ILE A 130 -4.96 -10.78 2.10
C ILE A 130 -3.90 -10.03 2.92
N PHE A 131 -3.65 -10.45 4.16
CA PHE A 131 -2.56 -9.90 4.97
C PHE A 131 -1.20 -10.12 4.31
N GLN A 132 -0.91 -11.35 3.90
CA GLN A 132 0.36 -11.68 3.28
C GLN A 132 0.52 -11.07 1.88
N LEU A 133 -0.57 -10.95 1.11
CA LEU A 133 -0.59 -10.21 -0.15
C LEU A 133 -0.16 -8.75 0.07
N SER A 134 -0.68 -8.10 1.12
CA SER A 134 -0.37 -6.71 1.42
C SER A 134 1.13 -6.49 1.71
N PHE A 135 1.78 -7.46 2.36
CA PHE A 135 3.22 -7.47 2.60
C PHE A 135 4.03 -7.73 1.33
N ALA A 136 3.60 -8.69 0.49
CA ALA A 136 4.27 -8.99 -0.78
C ALA A 136 4.23 -7.80 -1.75
N ALA A 137 3.09 -7.12 -1.84
CA ALA A 137 2.95 -5.89 -2.62
C ALA A 137 3.84 -4.77 -2.05
N THR A 138 3.95 -4.67 -0.72
CA THR A 138 4.84 -3.70 -0.05
C THR A 138 6.32 -3.97 -0.37
N ALA A 139 6.75 -5.23 -0.38
CA ALA A 139 8.14 -5.59 -0.68
C ALA A 139 8.55 -5.18 -2.12
N THR A 140 7.60 -5.28 -3.05
CA THR A 140 7.80 -5.01 -4.47
C THR A 140 7.82 -3.51 -4.76
N THR A 141 6.88 -2.76 -4.20
CA THR A 141 6.78 -1.31 -4.43
C THR A 141 8.00 -0.52 -3.96
N ILE A 142 8.75 -1.01 -2.97
CA ILE A 142 10.04 -0.40 -2.55
C ILE A 142 10.99 -0.13 -3.73
N VAL A 143 10.93 -0.96 -4.78
CA VAL A 143 11.79 -0.81 -5.95
C VAL A 143 11.32 0.32 -6.88
N SER A 144 10.01 0.61 -6.95
CA SER A 144 9.44 1.65 -7.85
C SER A 144 10.08 3.01 -7.65
N GLY A 145 10.14 3.48 -6.39
CA GLY A 145 10.79 4.74 -6.04
C GLY A 145 12.26 4.77 -6.42
N MET A 146 13.01 3.70 -6.16
CA MET A 146 14.44 3.65 -6.50
C MET A 146 14.67 3.76 -8.01
N VAL A 147 13.82 3.14 -8.84
CA VAL A 147 13.97 3.06 -10.31
C VAL A 147 13.19 4.14 -11.09
N ALA A 148 12.58 5.09 -10.37
CA ALA A 148 11.80 6.19 -10.93
C ALA A 148 12.53 7.00 -12.02
N MET A 149 11.75 7.65 -12.89
CA MET A 149 12.19 8.54 -14.00
C MET A 149 12.92 7.89 -15.19
N ARG A 150 13.55 6.70 -15.05
CA ARG A 150 14.37 6.13 -16.15
C ARG A 150 14.07 4.69 -16.54
N MET A 151 13.36 3.92 -15.71
CA MET A 151 12.96 2.56 -16.07
C MET A 151 11.77 2.58 -17.03
N ARG A 152 11.82 1.74 -18.06
CA ARG A 152 10.67 1.52 -18.96
C ARG A 152 9.50 0.93 -18.17
N PHE A 153 8.30 1.45 -18.39
CA PHE A 153 7.11 1.02 -17.63
C PHE A 153 6.85 -0.48 -17.75
N PHE A 154 6.88 -1.03 -18.97
CA PHE A 154 6.70 -2.47 -19.20
C PHE A 154 7.70 -3.35 -18.44
N VAL A 155 8.98 -2.94 -18.37
CA VAL A 155 10.01 -3.67 -17.62
C VAL A 155 9.68 -3.69 -16.13
N TYR A 156 9.13 -2.59 -15.61
CA TYR A 156 8.69 -2.50 -14.22
C TYR A 156 7.51 -3.43 -13.94
N CYS A 157 6.48 -3.47 -14.80
CA CYS A 157 5.34 -4.38 -14.64
C CYS A 157 5.78 -5.85 -14.61
N LEU A 158 6.71 -6.23 -15.49
CA LEU A 158 7.27 -7.57 -15.50
C LEU A 158 8.09 -7.85 -14.24
N PHE A 159 8.91 -6.89 -13.80
CA PHE A 159 9.65 -7.02 -12.55
C PHE A 159 8.70 -7.23 -11.37
N SER A 160 7.64 -6.44 -11.29
CA SER A 160 6.66 -6.50 -10.21
C SER A 160 6.04 -7.89 -10.07
N PHE A 161 5.57 -8.47 -11.18
CA PHE A 161 5.02 -9.83 -11.22
C PHE A 161 6.03 -10.88 -10.72
N VAL A 162 7.26 -10.86 -11.22
CA VAL A 162 8.25 -11.90 -10.91
C VAL A 162 8.87 -11.69 -9.52
N ALA A 163 9.02 -10.45 -9.05
CA ALA A 163 9.55 -10.12 -7.74
C ALA A 163 8.68 -10.67 -6.61
N ILE A 164 7.36 -10.70 -6.79
CA ILE A 164 6.43 -11.34 -5.85
C ILE A 164 6.67 -12.84 -5.72
N ILE A 165 6.97 -13.52 -6.83
CA ILE A 165 7.30 -14.96 -6.80
C ILE A 165 8.60 -15.16 -6.03
N ALA A 166 9.61 -14.33 -6.25
CA ALA A 166 10.87 -14.39 -5.51
C ALA A 166 10.70 -14.05 -4.02
N TYR A 167 9.82 -13.11 -3.69
CA TYR A 167 9.45 -12.75 -2.31
C TYR A 167 8.85 -13.96 -1.56
N ALA A 168 8.01 -14.75 -2.24
CA ALA A 168 7.33 -15.88 -1.61
C ALA A 168 8.30 -16.91 -1.00
N PHE A 169 9.47 -17.12 -1.61
CA PHE A 169 10.51 -18.00 -1.04
C PHE A 169 11.05 -17.46 0.29
N VAL A 170 11.40 -16.17 0.36
CA VAL A 170 11.93 -15.60 1.62
C VAL A 170 10.88 -15.52 2.71
N ALA A 171 9.60 -15.29 2.33
CA ALA A 171 8.48 -15.40 3.25
C ALA A 171 8.32 -16.83 3.79
N HIS A 172 8.41 -17.84 2.93
CA HIS A 172 8.40 -19.23 3.36
C HIS A 172 9.53 -19.53 4.36
N TRP A 173 10.76 -19.16 4.02
CA TRP A 173 11.94 -19.47 4.86
C TRP A 173 11.81 -18.94 6.28
N ALA A 174 11.34 -17.70 6.42
CA ALA A 174 11.28 -16.99 7.69
C ALA A 174 9.95 -17.16 8.44
N TRP A 175 8.84 -17.40 7.75
CA TRP A 175 7.50 -17.36 8.36
C TRP A 175 6.68 -18.64 8.20
N ALA A 176 6.93 -19.52 7.22
CA ALA A 176 6.25 -20.82 7.21
C ALA A 176 6.73 -21.66 8.40
N SER A 177 5.83 -22.43 9.01
CA SER A 177 6.14 -23.21 10.23
C SER A 177 7.30 -24.19 10.04
N ASP A 178 7.48 -24.70 8.82
CA ASP A 178 8.54 -25.63 8.42
C ASP A 178 9.70 -24.94 7.68
N GLY A 179 9.63 -23.62 7.47
CA GLY A 179 10.66 -22.84 6.80
C GLY A 179 12.03 -22.97 7.48
N TRP A 180 13.09 -23.13 6.70
CA TRP A 180 14.42 -23.47 7.24
C TRP A 180 15.01 -22.39 8.17
N LEU A 181 14.77 -21.09 7.92
CA LEU A 181 15.23 -20.01 8.83
C LEU A 181 14.41 -20.00 10.12
N ARG A 182 13.08 -20.15 10.01
CA ARG A 182 12.17 -20.20 11.15
C ARG A 182 12.50 -21.38 12.07
N THR A 183 12.65 -22.57 11.52
CA THR A 183 12.96 -23.80 12.27
C THR A 183 14.32 -23.78 12.98
N MET A 184 15.29 -23.02 12.47
CA MET A 184 16.56 -22.80 13.18
C MET A 184 16.45 -21.81 14.36
N GLY A 185 15.40 -20.97 14.36
CA GLY A 185 15.13 -19.93 15.35
C GLY A 185 15.54 -18.51 14.92
N ALA A 186 15.71 -18.25 13.62
CA ALA A 186 15.82 -16.89 13.13
C ALA A 186 14.47 -16.18 13.28
N TYR A 187 14.48 -14.88 13.60
CA TYR A 187 13.28 -14.15 13.99
C TYR A 187 13.17 -12.82 13.24
N ASP A 188 12.05 -12.63 12.57
CA ASP A 188 11.69 -11.38 11.88
C ASP A 188 10.19 -11.17 12.06
N PHE A 189 9.79 -10.32 12.99
CA PHE A 189 8.39 -10.23 13.43
C PHE A 189 7.45 -9.70 12.34
N ALA A 190 7.74 -8.52 11.82
CA ALA A 190 6.92 -7.85 10.81
C ALA A 190 7.68 -7.59 9.51
N GLY A 191 8.85 -8.17 9.26
CA GLY A 191 9.44 -8.18 7.90
C GLY A 191 10.51 -7.12 7.65
N ALA A 192 11.33 -6.79 8.64
CA ALA A 192 12.54 -6.01 8.39
C ALA A 192 13.50 -6.70 7.42
N GLY A 193 13.55 -8.02 7.44
CA GLY A 193 14.25 -8.86 6.47
C GLY A 193 13.39 -9.18 5.27
N VAL A 194 12.29 -9.91 5.51
CA VAL A 194 11.45 -10.50 4.47
C VAL A 194 10.89 -9.46 3.50
N VAL A 195 10.49 -8.29 3.99
CA VAL A 195 9.93 -7.21 3.16
C VAL A 195 11.00 -6.18 2.84
N HIS A 196 11.57 -5.54 3.86
CA HIS A 196 12.39 -4.34 3.65
C HIS A 196 13.80 -4.66 3.15
N LEU A 197 14.51 -5.61 3.76
CA LEU A 197 15.83 -6.01 3.25
C LEU A 197 15.73 -6.63 1.86
N PHE A 198 14.71 -7.46 1.60
CA PHE A 198 14.46 -8.03 0.28
C PHE A 198 14.21 -6.94 -0.78
N GLY A 199 13.23 -6.06 -0.54
CA GLY A 199 12.90 -4.95 -1.44
C GLY A 199 14.07 -3.98 -1.64
N GLY A 200 14.76 -3.61 -0.56
CA GLY A 200 15.93 -2.72 -0.60
C GLY A 200 17.11 -3.34 -1.35
N THR A 201 17.34 -4.64 -1.22
CA THR A 201 18.39 -5.35 -1.98
C THR A 201 18.04 -5.41 -3.46
N ASN A 202 16.79 -5.76 -3.80
CA ASN A 202 16.33 -5.78 -5.20
C ASN A 202 16.45 -4.41 -5.85
N GLY A 203 16.07 -3.35 -5.13
CA GLY A 203 16.19 -1.97 -5.60
C GLY A 203 17.63 -1.53 -5.81
N LEU A 204 18.56 -1.91 -4.91
CA LEU A 204 20.00 -1.66 -5.08
C LEU A 204 20.55 -2.32 -6.34
N VAL A 205 20.15 -3.56 -6.63
CA VAL A 205 20.52 -4.26 -7.86
C VAL A 205 19.91 -3.57 -9.07
N ALA A 206 18.64 -3.18 -9.00
CA ALA A 206 17.95 -2.48 -10.09
C ALA A 206 18.68 -1.20 -10.49
N ILE A 207 19.02 -0.33 -9.54
CA ILE A 207 19.72 0.93 -9.83
C ILE A 207 21.15 0.72 -10.33
N TYR A 208 21.81 -0.38 -9.95
CA TYR A 208 23.11 -0.76 -10.48
C TYR A 208 23.02 -1.11 -11.98
N PHE A 209 22.06 -1.95 -12.37
CA PHE A 209 21.84 -2.31 -13.78
C PHE A 209 21.39 -1.10 -14.62
N LEU A 210 20.46 -0.31 -14.10
CA LEU A 210 19.94 0.88 -14.80
C LEU A 210 20.97 1.99 -14.94
N GLY A 211 21.88 2.12 -13.97
CA GLY A 211 22.78 3.25 -13.84
C GLY A 211 22.08 4.55 -13.44
N PRO A 212 22.85 5.63 -13.24
CA PRO A 212 22.33 6.91 -12.78
C PRO A 212 21.41 7.60 -13.81
N ARG A 213 20.52 8.49 -13.37
CA ARG A 213 19.82 9.44 -14.26
C ARG A 213 20.85 10.25 -15.05
N ARG A 214 20.61 10.46 -16.34
CA ARG A 214 21.53 11.19 -17.24
C ARG A 214 21.74 12.59 -16.68
N GLY A 215 22.98 13.06 -16.60
CA GLY A 215 23.28 14.38 -16.04
C GLY A 215 23.46 14.45 -14.53
N ARG A 216 23.07 13.42 -13.77
CA ARG A 216 23.00 13.49 -12.29
C ARG A 216 24.37 13.67 -11.63
N PHE A 217 25.39 12.97 -12.13
CA PHE A 217 26.73 12.92 -11.52
C PHE A 217 27.87 13.42 -12.43
N ASP A 218 27.60 13.65 -13.71
CA ASP A 218 28.60 14.07 -14.69
C ASP A 218 28.66 15.60 -14.88
N GLY A 219 27.69 16.35 -14.35
CA GLY A 219 27.63 17.80 -14.42
C GLY A 219 27.07 18.35 -15.74
N THR A 220 26.55 17.49 -16.62
CA THR A 220 25.95 17.91 -17.90
C THR A 220 24.56 18.53 -17.74
N ARG A 221 23.88 18.26 -16.62
CA ARG A 221 22.60 18.88 -16.26
C ARG A 221 22.69 19.64 -14.92
N PRO A 222 21.95 20.74 -14.75
CA PRO A 222 21.92 21.46 -13.49
C PRO A 222 21.24 20.65 -12.39
N LYS A 223 21.67 20.85 -11.14
CA LYS A 223 21.10 20.13 -9.98
C LYS A 223 19.60 20.39 -9.77
N SER A 224 19.06 21.47 -10.33
CA SER A 224 17.63 21.81 -10.29
C SER A 224 16.76 20.75 -10.95
N ASP A 225 17.27 20.07 -11.98
CA ASP A 225 16.53 19.09 -12.77
C ASP A 225 16.19 17.81 -12.00
N PHE A 226 16.82 17.62 -10.83
CA PHE A 226 16.62 16.45 -9.98
C PHE A 226 15.98 16.83 -8.64
N ARG A 227 15.40 18.03 -8.55
CA ARG A 227 14.73 18.47 -7.32
C ARG A 227 13.37 17.76 -7.20
N PRO A 228 12.96 17.39 -5.98
CA PRO A 228 11.59 16.94 -5.70
C PRO A 228 10.56 17.97 -6.17
N VAL A 229 9.52 17.51 -6.86
CA VAL A 229 8.43 18.37 -7.33
C VAL A 229 7.52 18.84 -6.20
N SER A 230 7.29 17.98 -5.19
CA SER A 230 6.38 18.29 -4.08
C SER A 230 6.84 17.64 -2.77
N GLN A 231 7.53 18.43 -1.95
CA GLN A 231 7.90 18.02 -0.59
C GLN A 231 6.68 17.82 0.31
N SER A 232 5.58 18.52 0.04
CA SER A 232 4.30 18.31 0.73
C SER A 232 3.73 16.92 0.44
N SER A 233 3.81 16.46 -0.83
CA SER A 233 3.40 15.09 -1.19
C SER A 233 4.31 14.05 -0.53
N MET A 234 5.63 14.32 -0.42
CA MET A 234 6.55 13.45 0.33
C MET A 234 6.11 13.27 1.79
N LEU A 235 5.76 14.37 2.47
CA LEU A 235 5.29 14.33 3.85
C LEU A 235 3.92 13.65 3.98
N PHE A 236 3.02 13.86 3.03
CA PHE A 236 1.72 13.20 3.04
C PHE A 236 1.88 11.68 2.83
N GLY A 237 2.75 11.27 1.90
CA GLY A 237 3.16 9.89 1.74
C GLY A 237 3.75 9.29 3.01
N LEU A 238 4.65 10.02 3.70
CA LEU A 238 5.18 9.61 5.01
C LEU A 238 4.06 9.37 6.03
N PHE A 239 3.08 10.27 6.17
CA PHE A 239 2.00 10.10 7.15
C PHE A 239 1.11 8.89 6.83
N MET A 240 0.81 8.65 5.55
CA MET A 240 0.08 7.46 5.09
C MET A 240 0.87 6.18 5.38
N LEU A 241 2.18 6.18 5.11
CA LEU A 241 3.06 5.05 5.43
C LEU A 241 3.17 4.81 6.94
N TRP A 242 3.26 5.87 7.75
CA TRP A 242 3.32 5.76 9.21
C TRP A 242 2.02 5.19 9.79
N TRP A 243 0.87 5.65 9.32
CA TRP A 243 -0.44 5.05 9.63
C TRP A 243 -0.48 3.57 9.26
N GLY A 244 -0.13 3.25 8.01
CA GLY A 244 -0.07 1.88 7.51
C GLY A 244 0.84 0.98 8.34
N TRP A 245 1.97 1.51 8.81
CA TRP A 245 2.95 0.78 9.61
C TRP A 245 2.45 0.35 10.98
N ILE A 246 1.48 1.07 11.55
CA ILE A 246 0.83 0.65 12.79
C ILE A 246 0.05 -0.64 12.51
N GLY A 247 -0.71 -0.69 11.41
CA GLY A 247 -1.38 -1.93 10.97
C GLY A 247 -0.37 -3.04 10.62
N PHE A 248 0.73 -2.68 9.96
CA PHE A 248 1.82 -3.58 9.57
C PHE A 248 2.39 -4.33 10.78
N ASN A 249 2.84 -3.59 11.80
CA ASN A 249 3.48 -4.18 12.96
C ASN A 249 2.47 -4.84 13.91
N CYS A 250 1.35 -4.17 14.22
CA CYS A 250 0.38 -4.73 15.16
C CYS A 250 -0.35 -5.94 14.58
N GLY A 251 -0.62 -5.95 13.27
CA GLY A 251 -1.27 -7.05 12.57
C GLY A 251 -0.40 -8.32 12.47
N SER A 252 0.93 -8.19 12.52
CA SER A 252 1.87 -9.32 12.49
C SER A 252 1.76 -10.28 13.68
N THR A 253 0.90 -10.01 14.66
CA THR A 253 0.50 -10.98 15.68
C THR A 253 -0.39 -12.10 15.14
N PHE A 254 -0.98 -11.93 13.94
CA PHE A 254 -1.97 -12.83 13.36
C PHE A 254 -3.13 -13.14 14.32
N GLY A 255 -3.59 -12.11 15.02
CA GLY A 255 -4.74 -12.18 15.91
C GLY A 255 -4.60 -11.38 17.20
N ILE A 256 -5.64 -11.45 18.03
CA ILE A 256 -5.74 -10.83 19.35
C ILE A 256 -6.16 -11.82 20.45
N THR A 257 -6.61 -13.04 20.08
CA THR A 257 -6.98 -14.09 21.04
C THR A 257 -5.76 -14.58 21.84
N GLY A 258 -5.98 -14.96 23.11
CA GLY A 258 -4.92 -15.41 24.02
C GLY A 258 -3.95 -14.28 24.38
N ASP A 259 -2.64 -14.53 24.32
CA ASP A 259 -1.61 -13.51 24.62
C ASP A 259 -1.31 -12.57 23.43
N LYS A 260 -1.92 -12.80 22.26
CA LYS A 260 -1.59 -12.06 21.03
C LYS A 260 -1.88 -10.55 21.16
N TRP A 261 -2.94 -10.14 21.85
CA TRP A 261 -3.27 -8.72 22.05
C TRP A 261 -2.18 -7.99 22.87
N ILE A 262 -1.48 -8.68 23.78
CA ILE A 262 -0.36 -8.11 24.54
C ILE A 262 0.80 -7.80 23.59
N VAL A 263 1.07 -8.70 22.64
CA VAL A 263 2.09 -8.49 21.62
C VAL A 263 1.70 -7.35 20.68
N ALA A 264 0.43 -7.27 20.26
CA ALA A 264 -0.06 -6.24 19.35
C ALA A 264 0.05 -4.84 19.96
N THR A 265 -0.36 -4.69 21.22
CA THR A 265 -0.27 -3.42 21.95
C THR A 265 1.17 -3.02 22.25
N ARG A 266 2.05 -3.98 22.57
CA ARG A 266 3.50 -3.74 22.70
C ARG A 266 4.12 -3.30 21.37
N ALA A 267 3.73 -3.93 20.26
CA ALA A 267 4.18 -3.55 18.92
C ALA A 267 3.75 -2.13 18.56
N ALA A 268 2.51 -1.72 18.90
CA ALA A 268 2.01 -0.37 18.67
C ALA A 268 2.87 0.69 19.38
N ILE A 269 3.07 0.53 20.69
CA ILE A 269 3.83 1.50 21.51
C ILE A 269 5.29 1.55 21.06
N THR A 270 5.89 0.40 20.77
CA THR A 270 7.27 0.30 20.28
C THR A 270 7.44 1.00 18.93
N THR A 271 6.48 0.84 18.01
CA THR A 271 6.51 1.48 16.70
C THR A 271 6.49 3.00 16.81
N VAL A 272 5.52 3.56 17.55
CA VAL A 272 5.38 5.01 17.71
C VAL A 272 6.53 5.63 18.51
N SER A 273 7.01 4.94 19.53
CA SER A 273 8.16 5.42 20.33
C SER A 273 9.46 5.39 19.52
N SER A 274 9.69 4.32 18.75
CA SER A 274 10.82 4.19 17.82
C SER A 274 10.84 5.36 16.82
N THR A 275 9.72 5.66 16.18
CA THR A 275 9.65 6.76 15.21
C THR A 275 9.71 8.14 15.84
N GLY A 276 9.19 8.32 17.05
CA GLY A 276 9.35 9.58 17.78
C GLY A 276 10.82 9.92 18.03
N ALA A 277 11.59 8.96 18.53
CA ALA A 277 13.03 9.13 18.73
C ALA A 277 13.82 9.20 17.40
N GLY A 278 13.42 8.37 16.43
CA GLY A 278 13.93 8.38 15.07
C GLY A 278 13.80 9.71 14.34
N GLY A 279 12.61 10.30 14.38
CA GLY A 279 12.33 11.63 13.82
C GLY A 279 13.11 12.72 14.52
N ALA A 280 13.21 12.69 15.86
CA ALA A 280 14.04 13.62 16.60
C ALA A 280 15.53 13.53 16.20
N ALA A 281 16.07 12.30 16.06
CA ALA A 281 17.43 12.08 15.60
C ALA A 281 17.65 12.56 14.15
N ALA A 282 16.69 12.32 13.26
CA ALA A 282 16.73 12.77 11.87
C ALA A 282 16.70 14.30 11.75
N MET A 283 15.84 14.96 12.52
CA MET A 283 15.79 16.42 12.60
C MET A 283 17.09 17.00 13.15
N ALA A 284 17.65 16.42 14.21
CA ALA A 284 18.93 16.84 14.78
C ALA A 284 20.08 16.66 13.77
N TYR A 285 20.13 15.53 13.07
CA TYR A 285 21.09 15.29 11.99
C TYR A 285 20.93 16.31 10.85
N SER A 286 19.70 16.61 10.44
CA SER A 286 19.42 17.57 9.38
C SER A 286 19.87 18.99 9.78
N MET A 287 19.55 19.43 11.00
CA MET A 287 20.03 20.70 11.55
C MET A 287 21.55 20.76 11.61
N TYR A 288 22.22 19.69 12.06
CA TYR A 288 23.68 19.63 12.08
C TYR A 288 24.27 19.77 10.67
N LYS A 289 23.77 18.98 9.71
CA LYS A 289 24.21 18.97 8.30
C LYS A 289 24.04 20.33 7.62
N THR A 290 23.02 21.10 7.99
CA THR A 290 22.71 22.41 7.38
C THR A 290 23.28 23.60 8.17
N GLY A 291 24.02 23.35 9.26
CA GLY A 291 24.53 24.40 10.14
C GLY A 291 23.43 25.17 10.86
N GLY A 292 22.30 24.52 11.13
CA GLY A 292 21.14 25.06 11.85
C GLY A 292 20.23 25.96 11.01
N LYS A 293 20.40 26.01 9.69
CA LYS A 293 19.69 26.95 8.81
C LYS A 293 18.36 26.43 8.29
N MET A 294 18.22 25.12 8.14
CA MET A 294 17.01 24.50 7.59
C MET A 294 16.90 23.03 8.00
N LEU A 295 15.67 22.51 7.99
CA LEU A 295 15.41 21.08 7.99
C LEU A 295 15.23 20.62 6.54
N ASN A 296 16.05 19.69 6.10
CA ASN A 296 15.87 19.02 4.83
C ASN A 296 14.79 17.94 4.99
N VAL A 297 13.72 18.05 4.20
CA VAL A 297 12.56 17.17 4.28
C VAL A 297 12.93 15.71 4.00
N GLU A 298 13.79 15.45 3.02
CA GLU A 298 14.24 14.08 2.69
C GLU A 298 15.00 13.42 3.84
N ASP A 299 15.84 14.18 4.56
CA ASP A 299 16.55 13.65 5.73
C ASP A 299 15.57 13.28 6.86
N VAL A 300 14.53 14.11 7.09
CA VAL A 300 13.52 13.83 8.12
C VAL A 300 12.64 12.63 7.74
N VAL A 301 12.14 12.61 6.49
CA VAL A 301 11.30 11.52 5.97
C VAL A 301 12.06 10.19 6.01
N ASN A 302 13.26 10.12 5.43
CA ASN A 302 14.04 8.88 5.41
C ASN A 302 14.51 8.44 6.80
N GLY A 303 14.74 9.36 7.74
CA GLY A 303 15.06 9.02 9.11
C GLY A 303 13.86 8.39 9.86
N ILE A 304 12.66 8.96 9.72
CA ILE A 304 11.44 8.39 10.31
C ILE A 304 11.15 7.02 9.69
N LEU A 305 11.20 6.89 8.37
CA LEU A 305 10.99 5.61 7.67
C LEU A 305 12.04 4.55 8.06
N GLY A 306 13.31 4.92 8.21
CA GLY A 306 14.34 3.99 8.70
C GLY A 306 14.05 3.47 10.11
N SER A 307 13.44 4.30 10.95
CA SER A 307 13.03 3.92 12.31
C SER A 307 11.79 3.00 12.30
N LEU A 308 10.88 3.23 11.36
CA LEU A 308 9.76 2.33 11.09
C LEU A 308 10.25 0.94 10.65
N VAL A 309 11.15 0.87 9.67
CA VAL A 309 11.77 -0.40 9.23
C VAL A 309 12.50 -1.11 10.37
N THR A 310 13.24 -0.35 11.19
CA THR A 310 13.91 -0.92 12.37
C THR A 310 12.89 -1.51 13.34
N SER A 311 11.78 -0.80 13.59
CA SER A 311 10.72 -1.26 14.48
C SER A 311 10.05 -2.54 13.99
N SER A 312 9.92 -2.77 12.68
CA SER A 312 9.35 -4.01 12.13
C SER A 312 10.07 -5.27 12.59
N ALA A 313 11.36 -5.19 12.90
CA ALA A 313 12.12 -6.34 13.42
C ALA A 313 11.85 -6.57 14.92
N VAL A 314 11.83 -5.50 15.70
CA VAL A 314 11.97 -5.55 17.17
C VAL A 314 10.67 -5.35 17.93
N CYS A 315 9.60 -4.86 17.30
CA CYS A 315 8.46 -4.29 18.01
C CYS A 315 7.70 -5.24 18.94
N ALA A 316 7.78 -6.55 18.68
CA ALA A 316 7.21 -7.57 19.55
C ALA A 316 8.15 -8.04 20.67
N VAL A 317 9.47 -7.89 20.53
CA VAL A 317 10.45 -8.67 21.31
C VAL A 317 11.38 -7.84 22.19
N ILE A 318 11.17 -6.54 22.30
CA ILE A 318 11.95 -5.66 23.18
C ILE A 318 11.07 -5.00 24.22
N HIS A 319 11.70 -4.41 25.25
CA HIS A 319 10.99 -3.51 26.13
C HIS A 319 10.75 -2.17 25.42
N THR A 320 9.58 -1.57 25.64
CA THR A 320 9.13 -0.39 24.87
C THR A 320 10.06 0.81 25.01
N TYR A 321 10.77 0.97 26.12
CA TYR A 321 11.73 2.07 26.29
C TYR A 321 13.01 1.90 25.44
N GLU A 322 13.39 0.67 25.09
CA GLU A 322 14.56 0.39 24.25
C GLU A 322 14.34 0.85 22.81
N SER A 323 13.06 0.90 22.38
CA SER A 323 12.66 1.36 21.06
C SER A 323 13.15 2.78 20.74
N LEU A 324 13.28 3.66 21.75
CA LEU A 324 13.76 5.02 21.57
C LEU A 324 15.20 5.02 21.02
N LEU A 325 16.07 4.22 21.64
CA LEU A 325 17.46 4.11 21.22
C LEU A 325 17.57 3.43 19.86
N LEU A 326 16.85 2.31 19.68
CA LEU A 326 16.93 1.52 18.46
C LEU A 326 16.37 2.28 17.25
N GLY A 327 15.27 3.02 17.44
CA GLY A 327 14.68 3.90 16.43
C GLY A 327 15.62 5.04 16.05
N ALA A 328 16.17 5.76 17.03
CA ALA A 328 17.17 6.81 16.77
C ALA A 328 18.39 6.29 16.00
N ALA A 329 18.90 5.11 16.37
CA ALA A 329 19.98 4.46 15.64
C ALA A 329 19.55 4.06 14.21
N GLY A 330 18.35 3.52 14.04
CA GLY A 330 17.77 3.16 12.75
C GLY A 330 17.67 4.34 11.78
N ALA A 331 17.21 5.50 12.26
CA ALA A 331 17.20 6.74 11.49
C ALA A 331 18.60 7.11 10.99
N LEU A 332 19.59 7.10 11.89
CA LEU A 332 20.96 7.48 11.56
C LEU A 332 21.63 6.47 10.61
N VAL A 333 21.35 5.18 10.77
CA VAL A 333 21.81 4.13 9.84
C VAL A 333 21.21 4.35 8.45
N ALA A 334 19.90 4.62 8.35
CA ALA A 334 19.27 4.90 7.05
C ALA A 334 19.91 6.10 6.34
N LEU A 335 20.11 7.20 7.06
CA LEU A 335 20.72 8.41 6.51
C LEU A 335 22.20 8.22 6.14
N ALA A 336 22.95 7.46 6.94
CA ALA A 336 24.33 7.10 6.65
C ALA A 336 24.44 6.19 5.42
N ALA A 337 23.55 5.21 5.29
CA ALA A 337 23.48 4.30 4.15
C ALA A 337 23.11 5.05 2.86
N ASN A 338 22.12 5.96 2.88
CA ASN A 338 21.81 6.82 1.73
C ASN A 338 23.01 7.68 1.30
N LYS A 339 23.75 8.23 2.28
CA LYS A 339 24.98 8.97 1.98
C LYS A 339 26.06 8.09 1.35
N LEU A 340 26.16 6.82 1.76
CA LEU A 340 27.08 5.85 1.16
C LEU A 340 26.68 5.51 -0.28
N VAL A 341 25.41 5.22 -0.53
CA VAL A 341 24.85 4.95 -1.87
C VAL A 341 25.17 6.09 -2.84
N LEU A 342 24.94 7.35 -2.41
CA LEU A 342 25.29 8.53 -3.18
C LEU A 342 26.80 8.66 -3.44
N ARG A 343 27.66 8.32 -2.46
CA ARG A 343 29.12 8.32 -2.64
C ARG A 343 29.59 7.28 -3.65
N LEU A 344 28.89 6.15 -3.74
CA LEU A 344 29.12 5.10 -4.74
C LEU A 344 28.56 5.46 -6.12
N ARG A 345 27.97 6.66 -6.28
CA ARG A 345 27.31 7.13 -7.51
C ARG A 345 26.18 6.20 -7.98
N LEU A 346 25.53 5.52 -7.03
CA LEU A 346 24.27 4.84 -7.26
C LEU A 346 23.15 5.86 -7.07
N ASP A 347 22.27 5.98 -8.07
CA ASP A 347 21.22 6.99 -8.10
C ASP A 347 19.88 6.39 -7.66
N ASP A 348 19.65 6.47 -6.36
CA ASP A 348 18.36 6.23 -5.73
C ASP A 348 17.58 7.55 -5.68
N VAL A 349 16.37 7.58 -6.24
CA VAL A 349 15.57 8.81 -6.37
C VAL A 349 15.00 9.25 -5.03
N VAL A 350 14.63 8.30 -4.16
CA VAL A 350 13.86 8.58 -2.93
C VAL A 350 14.66 8.34 -1.65
N GLY A 351 15.77 7.62 -1.74
CA GLY A 351 16.57 7.20 -0.58
C GLY A 351 16.03 5.94 0.09
N ALA A 352 15.34 5.09 -0.67
CA ALA A 352 14.78 3.83 -0.21
C ALA A 352 15.86 2.79 0.15
N ALA A 353 17.04 2.84 -0.45
CA ALA A 353 18.16 1.97 -0.12
C ALA A 353 18.55 2.08 1.35
N GLY A 354 18.75 3.30 1.86
CA GLY A 354 19.10 3.49 3.26
C GLY A 354 17.99 3.07 4.20
N VAL A 355 16.75 3.43 3.87
CA VAL A 355 15.55 3.09 4.65
C VAL A 355 15.38 1.57 4.76
N HIS A 356 15.36 0.87 3.63
CA HIS A 356 14.94 -0.53 3.59
C HIS A 356 16.11 -1.51 3.71
N PHE A 357 17.22 -1.29 3.00
CA PHE A 357 18.41 -2.13 3.11
C PHE A 357 19.21 -1.81 4.38
N GLY A 358 19.56 -0.53 4.58
CA GLY A 358 20.37 -0.10 5.73
C GLY A 358 19.67 -0.34 7.06
N ALA A 359 18.48 0.22 7.24
CA ALA A 359 17.75 0.07 8.50
C ALA A 359 17.18 -1.34 8.70
N GLY A 360 16.89 -2.09 7.62
CA GLY A 360 16.51 -3.50 7.72
C GLY A 360 17.61 -4.36 8.33
N ILE A 361 18.86 -4.18 7.89
CA ILE A 361 20.04 -4.83 8.49
C ILE A 361 20.16 -4.45 9.97
N TRP A 362 20.03 -3.17 10.31
CA TRP A 362 20.12 -2.72 11.69
C TRP A 362 19.00 -3.30 12.58
N GLY A 363 17.76 -3.34 12.10
CA GLY A 363 16.63 -3.93 12.81
C GLY A 363 16.88 -5.41 13.14
N LEU A 364 17.33 -6.19 12.15
CA LEU A 364 17.62 -7.61 12.33
C LEU A 364 18.80 -7.85 13.29
N ILE A 365 19.86 -7.04 13.21
CA ILE A 365 20.96 -7.07 14.20
C ILE A 365 20.42 -6.74 15.59
N SER A 366 19.52 -5.75 15.69
CA SER A 366 18.93 -5.33 16.96
C SER A 366 18.11 -6.44 17.62
N VAL A 367 17.40 -7.28 16.85
CA VAL A 367 16.76 -8.51 17.38
C VAL A 367 17.81 -9.41 18.04
N GLY A 368 18.91 -9.69 17.34
CA GLY A 368 19.99 -10.54 17.86
C GLY A 368 20.66 -10.02 19.13
N LEU A 369 20.61 -8.70 19.34
CA LEU A 369 21.20 -8.04 20.50
C LEU A 369 20.22 -7.88 21.67
N PHE A 370 18.99 -7.42 21.41
CA PHE A 370 18.06 -6.92 22.42
C PHE A 370 16.83 -7.79 22.68
N ALA A 371 16.52 -8.79 21.83
CA ALA A 371 15.31 -9.59 22.01
C ALA A 371 15.23 -10.21 23.42
N ASP A 372 14.08 -10.11 24.07
CA ASP A 372 13.81 -10.67 25.39
C ASP A 372 12.78 -11.79 25.25
N GLY A 373 13.27 -13.04 25.27
CA GLY A 373 12.44 -14.23 25.14
C GLY A 373 11.53 -14.50 26.36
N ASN A 374 11.63 -13.69 27.42
CA ASN A 374 10.75 -13.81 28.60
C ASN A 374 9.52 -12.90 28.51
N LEU A 375 9.40 -12.10 27.44
CA LEU A 375 8.21 -11.28 27.22
C LEU A 375 7.00 -12.18 26.89
N PRO A 376 5.79 -11.83 27.36
CA PRO A 376 4.59 -12.61 27.10
C PRO A 376 4.23 -12.61 25.60
N GLY A 377 3.74 -13.76 25.12
CA GLY A 377 3.21 -13.94 23.78
C GLY A 377 4.23 -14.04 22.65
N VAL A 378 5.54 -14.09 22.94
CA VAL A 378 6.58 -14.25 21.90
C VAL A 378 7.33 -15.56 22.05
N ASP A 379 7.55 -16.23 20.92
CA ASP A 379 8.41 -17.40 20.82
C ASP A 379 9.72 -17.01 20.13
N VAL A 380 10.66 -16.51 20.94
CA VAL A 380 12.00 -16.12 20.47
C VAL A 380 13.04 -16.42 21.55
N SER A 381 14.25 -16.80 21.14
CA SER A 381 15.37 -16.87 22.06
C SER A 381 15.74 -15.47 22.56
N SER A 382 16.31 -15.38 23.77
CA SER A 382 16.86 -14.10 24.22
C SER A 382 18.08 -13.70 23.37
N GLY A 383 18.25 -12.39 23.17
CA GLY A 383 19.40 -11.80 22.48
C GLY A 383 20.64 -11.74 23.36
N LEU A 384 21.74 -11.28 22.78
CA LEU A 384 23.06 -11.24 23.42
C LEU A 384 23.05 -10.45 24.75
N PHE A 385 22.39 -9.30 24.79
CA PHE A 385 22.33 -8.46 26.00
C PHE A 385 21.34 -8.96 27.05
N ARG A 386 20.52 -9.95 26.72
CA ARG A 386 19.57 -10.63 27.60
C ARG A 386 20.06 -12.02 28.05
N GLY A 387 21.32 -12.36 27.77
CA GLY A 387 21.96 -13.60 28.22
C GLY A 387 21.75 -14.81 27.31
N GLY A 388 21.13 -14.65 26.13
CA GLY A 388 20.92 -15.76 25.19
C GLY A 388 22.13 -16.14 24.31
N GLY A 389 23.28 -15.49 24.54
CA GLY A 389 24.53 -15.78 23.84
C GLY A 389 24.55 -15.31 22.38
N MET A 390 25.46 -15.88 21.58
CA MET A 390 25.68 -15.47 20.17
C MET A 390 24.76 -16.14 19.16
N ARG A 391 23.95 -17.13 19.58
CA ARG A 391 23.16 -17.97 18.66
C ARG A 391 22.16 -17.13 17.88
N LEU A 392 21.29 -16.37 18.56
CA LEU A 392 20.27 -15.57 17.87
C LEU A 392 20.92 -14.54 16.96
N LEU A 393 21.96 -13.82 17.42
CA LEU A 393 22.70 -12.88 16.58
C LEU A 393 23.28 -13.53 15.32
N GLY A 394 23.84 -14.74 15.43
CA GLY A 394 24.32 -15.51 14.28
C GLY A 394 23.20 -15.90 13.31
N LEU A 395 22.01 -16.26 13.81
CA LEU A 395 20.83 -16.57 13.01
C LEU A 395 20.27 -15.32 12.31
N GLN A 396 20.26 -14.17 12.97
CA GLN A 396 19.88 -12.90 12.34
C GLN A 396 20.84 -12.51 11.21
N VAL A 397 22.16 -12.71 11.40
CA VAL A 397 23.16 -12.50 10.34
C VAL A 397 22.94 -13.48 9.18
N LEU A 398 22.62 -14.75 9.47
CA LEU A 398 22.29 -15.74 8.44
C LEU A 398 21.03 -15.34 7.66
N LEU A 399 19.99 -14.84 8.33
CA LEU A 399 18.78 -14.32 7.69
C LEU A 399 19.13 -13.16 6.76
N ILE A 400 19.91 -12.17 7.22
CA ILE A 400 20.38 -11.04 6.41
C ILE A 400 21.09 -11.54 5.14
N VAL A 401 22.06 -12.44 5.30
CA VAL A 401 22.85 -12.96 4.18
C VAL A 401 21.98 -13.77 3.22
N ALA A 402 21.09 -14.62 3.72
CA ALA A 402 20.24 -15.46 2.89
C ALA A 402 19.26 -14.63 2.06
N VAL A 403 18.55 -13.68 2.69
CA VAL A 403 17.59 -12.80 2.00
C VAL A 403 18.31 -11.92 0.98
N SER A 404 19.44 -11.29 1.36
CA SER A 404 20.19 -10.45 0.44
C SER A 404 20.82 -11.25 -0.72
N ALA A 405 21.33 -12.46 -0.47
CA ALA A 405 21.89 -13.31 -1.52
C ALA A 405 20.82 -13.76 -2.51
N TRP A 406 19.64 -14.15 -2.01
CA TRP A 406 18.50 -14.52 -2.84
C TRP A 406 18.01 -13.35 -3.71
N ALA A 407 17.75 -12.20 -3.07
CA ALA A 407 17.35 -10.97 -3.77
C ALA A 407 18.40 -10.55 -4.82
N LEU A 408 19.68 -10.60 -4.46
CA LEU A 408 20.78 -10.26 -5.37
C LEU A 408 20.83 -11.20 -6.57
N MET A 409 20.76 -12.50 -6.35
CA MET A 409 20.78 -13.50 -7.42
C MET A 409 19.58 -13.35 -8.35
N PHE A 410 18.37 -13.32 -7.77
CA PHE A 410 17.13 -13.21 -8.50
C PHE A 410 17.06 -11.91 -9.33
N SER A 411 17.26 -10.75 -8.70
CA SER A 411 17.18 -9.47 -9.39
C SER A 411 18.28 -9.32 -10.44
N SER A 412 19.49 -9.81 -10.17
CA SER A 412 20.57 -9.76 -11.17
C SER A 412 20.24 -10.59 -12.40
N LEU A 413 19.68 -11.79 -12.20
CA LEU A 413 19.23 -12.64 -13.29
C LEU A 413 18.09 -11.97 -14.07
N PHE A 414 17.08 -11.43 -13.36
CA PHE A 414 15.96 -10.75 -13.96
C PHE A 414 16.38 -9.56 -14.83
N PHE A 415 17.16 -8.61 -14.27
CA PHE A 415 17.54 -7.39 -14.97
C PHE A 415 18.55 -7.68 -16.09
N TYR A 416 19.45 -8.64 -15.90
CA TYR A 416 20.34 -9.07 -16.97
C TYR A 416 19.54 -9.68 -18.13
N LEU A 417 18.74 -10.72 -17.89
CA LEU A 417 18.01 -11.42 -18.94
C LEU A 417 17.00 -10.52 -19.66
N THR A 418 16.19 -9.77 -18.90
CA THR A 418 15.21 -8.83 -19.47
C THR A 418 15.91 -7.73 -20.26
N GLY A 419 17.01 -7.21 -19.71
CA GLY A 419 17.82 -6.19 -20.38
C GLY A 419 18.37 -6.68 -21.72
N VAL A 420 18.97 -7.87 -21.75
CA VAL A 420 19.49 -8.49 -22.98
C VAL A 420 18.37 -8.85 -23.97
N ALA A 421 17.26 -9.39 -23.48
CA ALA A 421 16.13 -9.78 -24.34
C ALA A 421 15.54 -8.58 -25.08
N ILE A 422 15.39 -7.44 -24.39
CA ILE A 422 14.82 -6.23 -24.97
C ILE A 422 15.86 -5.46 -25.80
N SER A 423 17.10 -5.34 -25.33
CA SER A 423 18.15 -4.62 -26.07
C SER A 423 18.64 -5.38 -27.31
N ARG A 424 18.53 -6.72 -27.30
CA ARG A 424 19.22 -7.65 -28.20
C ARG A 424 20.74 -7.48 -28.20
N ASP A 425 21.29 -6.87 -27.16
CA ASP A 425 22.73 -6.66 -26.94
C ASP A 425 23.13 -7.16 -25.56
N TRP A 426 23.76 -8.33 -25.54
CA TRP A 426 24.26 -8.96 -24.31
C TRP A 426 25.36 -8.17 -23.61
N LYS A 427 26.07 -7.29 -24.33
CA LYS A 427 27.10 -6.42 -23.76
C LYS A 427 26.51 -5.18 -23.10
N ASN A 428 25.27 -4.83 -23.43
CA ASN A 428 24.59 -3.66 -22.92
C ASN A 428 23.13 -3.95 -22.52
N PRO A 429 22.90 -4.77 -21.47
CA PRO A 429 21.55 -5.04 -20.97
C PRO A 429 20.82 -3.77 -20.53
N ARG A 430 21.56 -2.74 -20.10
CA ARG A 430 21.01 -1.44 -19.67
C ARG A 430 20.15 -0.78 -20.74
N ALA A 431 20.50 -0.92 -22.02
CA ALA A 431 19.73 -0.32 -23.11
C ALA A 431 18.31 -0.88 -23.22
N GLY A 432 18.07 -2.12 -22.77
CA GLY A 432 16.74 -2.73 -22.78
C GLY A 432 15.87 -2.31 -21.60
N LEU A 433 16.49 -2.00 -20.46
CA LEU A 433 15.81 -1.65 -19.20
C LEU A 433 15.37 -0.20 -19.13
N ARG A 434 16.02 0.68 -19.90
CA ARG A 434 15.93 2.14 -19.75
C ARG A 434 15.15 2.78 -20.90
N VAL A 435 14.48 3.88 -20.59
CA VAL A 435 13.86 4.77 -21.59
C VAL A 435 14.93 5.47 -22.46
N SER A 436 14.51 6.00 -23.60
CA SER A 436 15.38 6.74 -24.52
C SER A 436 15.95 8.01 -23.85
N PRO A 437 17.07 8.59 -24.35
CA PRO A 437 17.57 9.88 -23.88
C PRO A 437 16.53 10.98 -23.84
N GLU A 438 15.73 11.08 -24.90
CA GLU A 438 14.70 12.09 -25.07
C GLU A 438 13.52 11.88 -24.11
N GLU A 439 13.06 10.64 -23.96
CA GLU A 439 11.99 10.28 -23.02
C GLU A 439 12.41 10.56 -21.56
N GLU A 440 13.67 10.31 -21.20
CA GLU A 440 14.18 10.60 -19.86
C GLU A 440 14.28 12.11 -19.57
N GLU A 441 14.55 12.90 -20.61
CA GLU A 441 14.68 14.35 -20.49
C GLU A 441 13.33 15.06 -20.44
N ARG A 442 12.38 14.64 -21.29
CA ARG A 442 10.99 15.15 -21.30
C ARG A 442 10.18 14.69 -20.09
N GLY A 443 10.50 13.51 -19.55
CA GLY A 443 9.78 12.90 -18.44
C GLY A 443 8.95 11.70 -18.89
N ALA A 444 8.84 10.71 -18.00
CA ALA A 444 8.17 9.46 -18.30
C ALA A 444 6.64 9.56 -18.36
N ASP A 445 6.06 10.67 -17.91
CA ASP A 445 4.61 10.90 -17.96
C ASP A 445 4.13 11.03 -19.39
N LEU A 446 4.79 11.86 -20.20
CA LEU A 446 4.47 12.00 -21.61
C LEU A 446 4.74 10.69 -22.37
N ALA A 447 5.90 10.06 -22.12
CA ALA A 447 6.35 8.88 -22.86
C ALA A 447 5.41 7.67 -22.75
N PHE A 448 4.70 7.52 -21.63
CA PHE A 448 3.86 6.35 -21.38
C PHE A 448 2.38 6.68 -21.16
N HIS A 449 2.05 7.92 -20.79
CA HIS A 449 0.71 8.31 -20.35
C HIS A 449 0.15 9.52 -21.12
N GLY A 450 0.90 10.10 -22.06
CA GLY A 450 0.42 11.22 -22.88
C GLY A 450 0.18 12.51 -22.10
N VAL A 451 0.77 12.64 -20.91
CA VAL A 451 0.61 13.83 -20.04
C VAL A 451 1.84 14.73 -20.19
N ASP A 452 1.68 15.89 -20.82
CA ASP A 452 2.75 16.88 -20.92
C ASP A 452 2.86 17.70 -19.63
N PRO A 453 4.03 17.70 -18.94
CA PRO A 453 4.24 18.47 -17.72
C PRO A 453 4.21 20.00 -17.91
N LEU A 454 4.37 20.50 -19.14
CA LEU A 454 4.35 21.93 -19.47
C LEU A 454 2.96 22.45 -19.86
N GLY A 455 1.97 21.56 -20.02
CA GLY A 455 0.62 21.95 -20.39
C GLY A 455 0.49 22.50 -21.80
N GLU A 456 1.43 22.20 -22.69
CA GLU A 456 1.22 22.37 -24.13
C GLU A 456 0.30 21.22 -24.57
N GLU A 457 -1.00 21.51 -24.68
CA GLU A 457 -1.92 20.64 -25.40
C GLU A 457 -1.44 20.59 -26.86
N ASP A 458 -0.80 19.48 -27.24
CA ASP A 458 -0.62 19.17 -28.66
C ASP A 458 -2.03 18.93 -29.25
N ASP A 459 -2.64 20.00 -29.77
CA ASP A 459 -3.90 20.01 -30.54
C ASP A 459 -3.86 19.12 -31.81
N GLU A 460 -2.79 18.36 -32.03
CA GLU A 460 -2.55 17.61 -33.26
C GLU A 460 -3.25 16.24 -33.30
N TYR A 461 -3.88 15.78 -32.21
CA TYR A 461 -4.58 14.49 -32.18
C TYR A 461 -6.11 14.55 -32.37
N SER A 462 -6.70 15.74 -32.60
CA SER A 462 -8.17 15.92 -32.67
C SER A 462 -8.73 16.23 -34.08
N HIS A 463 -7.95 16.08 -35.15
CA HIS A 463 -8.44 16.25 -36.53
C HIS A 463 -8.20 15.03 -37.42
N SER A 464 -8.82 13.91 -37.05
CA SER A 464 -9.01 12.80 -37.99
C SER A 464 -10.22 11.97 -37.58
N THR A 465 -11.42 12.54 -37.65
CA THR A 465 -12.65 11.87 -38.09
C THR A 465 -13.83 12.83 -37.99
N ASN A 466 -14.45 13.11 -39.14
CA ASN A 466 -15.81 13.64 -39.39
C ASN A 466 -15.83 14.96 -40.17
N GLY A 467 -15.88 14.82 -41.50
CA GLY A 467 -16.32 15.84 -42.43
C GLY A 467 -16.88 15.18 -43.68
N THR A 468 -18.19 14.94 -43.68
CA THR A 468 -18.97 14.44 -44.82
C THR A 468 -18.91 15.40 -46.02
N GLU A 469 -18.97 14.78 -47.19
CA GLU A 469 -18.83 15.28 -48.56
C GLU A 469 -19.53 16.60 -48.91
N THR A 470 -18.91 17.41 -49.79
CA THR A 470 -19.41 17.67 -51.17
C THR A 470 -18.47 18.58 -51.97
N GLY A 471 -17.87 18.02 -53.02
CA GLY A 471 -17.59 18.64 -54.32
C GLY A 471 -16.74 19.92 -54.41
N LYS A 472 -15.46 19.77 -54.79
CA LYS A 472 -14.87 20.40 -55.98
C LYS A 472 -13.50 19.79 -56.29
N VAL A 473 -13.42 19.12 -57.44
CA VAL A 473 -12.17 18.70 -58.06
C VAL A 473 -11.65 19.89 -58.85
N GLU A 474 -10.44 20.35 -58.55
CA GLU A 474 -9.60 21.13 -59.46
C GLU A 474 -8.15 20.62 -59.34
N ILE A 475 -7.54 20.39 -60.50
CA ILE A 475 -6.27 19.70 -60.76
C ILE A 475 -5.13 20.73 -60.93
N CYS A 476 -3.88 20.27 -60.79
CA CYS A 476 -2.56 20.85 -61.14
C CYS A 476 -1.81 21.50 -59.96
N ASP A 477 -0.52 21.25 -59.68
CA ASP A 477 0.58 20.55 -60.35
C ASP A 477 1.61 20.13 -59.28
N ILE A 478 2.20 18.93 -59.38
CA ILE A 478 3.54 18.66 -58.83
C ILE A 478 4.32 17.90 -59.90
N ASP A 479 5.07 18.67 -60.68
CA ASP A 479 6.19 18.19 -61.48
C ASP A 479 7.50 18.64 -60.81
N SER A 480 8.55 17.85 -61.03
CA SER A 480 9.94 18.00 -60.56
C SER A 480 10.27 17.52 -59.14
N THR A 481 10.65 16.24 -59.03
CA THR A 481 11.97 15.78 -58.49
C THR A 481 12.00 14.26 -58.22
N MET A 482 11.69 13.44 -59.21
CA MET A 482 12.00 11.99 -59.18
C MET A 482 12.64 11.48 -60.48
N GLU A 483 13.42 12.33 -61.15
CA GLU A 483 14.06 12.00 -62.45
C GLU A 483 15.59 12.19 -62.47
N LYS A 484 16.28 12.03 -61.32
CA LYS A 484 17.75 12.08 -61.26
C LYS A 484 18.43 11.00 -60.40
N LYS A 485 17.76 9.87 -60.17
CA LYS A 485 18.44 8.61 -59.81
C LYS A 485 18.13 7.53 -60.84
N GLU A 486 18.31 7.95 -62.07
CA GLU A 486 18.70 7.13 -63.19
C GLU A 486 19.86 6.17 -62.85
N ARG A 487 19.77 4.98 -63.43
CA ARG A 487 20.89 4.38 -64.16
C ARG A 487 22.13 4.03 -63.33
N LYS A 488 21.99 3.08 -62.41
CA LYS A 488 23.00 2.05 -62.15
C LYS A 488 22.28 0.75 -61.84
N PHE A 489 22.67 -0.35 -62.47
CA PHE A 489 22.05 -1.70 -62.44
C PHE A 489 21.03 -2.01 -63.54
N ALA A 490 21.46 -1.96 -64.81
CA ALA A 490 20.98 -2.89 -65.84
C ALA A 490 21.90 -2.79 -67.06
N GLN A 491 23.01 -3.53 -67.07
CA GLN A 491 23.72 -3.96 -68.28
C GLN A 491 24.81 -4.99 -67.90
N ASN A 492 24.52 -6.27 -68.12
CA ASN A 492 25.43 -7.23 -68.76
C ASN A 492 24.68 -8.53 -69.07
N GLU A 493 24.73 -8.91 -70.35
CA GLU A 493 24.27 -10.17 -70.98
C GLU A 493 25.12 -11.37 -70.44
N SER A 494 24.81 -12.67 -70.51
CA SER A 494 24.21 -13.54 -71.55
C SER A 494 24.11 -15.01 -70.99
N PRO A 495 23.80 -16.12 -71.73
CA PRO A 495 22.71 -17.06 -71.43
C PRO A 495 23.13 -18.53 -71.14
N ASN A 496 22.23 -19.37 -70.57
CA ASN A 496 22.06 -20.79 -70.98
C ASN A 496 20.99 -21.62 -70.23
N ALA A 497 20.42 -22.56 -71.00
CA ALA A 497 19.83 -23.87 -70.64
C ALA A 497 18.46 -23.89 -69.90
N ASN A 498 17.35 -24.31 -70.51
CA ASN A 498 16.90 -25.63 -71.03
C ASN A 498 16.01 -26.41 -70.03
N LEU A 499 14.98 -27.06 -70.59
CA LEU A 499 14.07 -28.09 -70.02
C LEU A 499 12.95 -27.58 -69.08
N SER A 500 11.72 -28.11 -69.06
CA SER A 500 10.88 -28.92 -69.97
C SER A 500 9.56 -29.15 -69.22
N ASN A 501 8.44 -29.23 -69.94
CA ASN A 501 7.14 -29.81 -69.62
C ASN A 501 6.97 -30.55 -68.26
N ARG A 502 5.85 -30.31 -67.56
CA ARG A 502 4.67 -31.21 -67.60
C ARG A 502 3.54 -30.76 -66.67
N THR A 503 2.37 -31.14 -67.14
CA THR A 503 0.99 -31.00 -66.68
C THR A 503 0.58 -32.10 -65.69
N VAL A 504 -0.33 -31.73 -64.77
CA VAL A 504 -1.63 -32.42 -64.50
C VAL A 504 -1.65 -33.69 -63.63
N ASP A 505 -2.43 -33.53 -62.55
CA ASP A 505 -3.38 -34.43 -61.86
C ASP A 505 -3.01 -35.53 -60.85
N ASP A 506 -3.94 -35.59 -59.87
CA ASP A 506 -4.40 -36.67 -58.98
C ASP A 506 -3.57 -37.07 -57.74
N ALA A 507 -4.12 -37.48 -56.59
CA ALA A 507 -5.43 -37.42 -55.92
C ALA A 507 -5.32 -38.25 -54.61
N CYS A 508 -6.28 -38.09 -53.69
CA CYS A 508 -6.69 -38.96 -52.57
C CYS A 508 -5.80 -38.96 -51.29
N SER A 509 -6.34 -38.66 -50.09
CA SER A 509 -7.38 -39.43 -49.38
C SER A 509 -7.96 -38.64 -48.18
N VAL A 510 -9.30 -38.53 -48.04
CA VAL A 510 -10.19 -39.17 -47.00
C VAL A 510 -10.10 -38.44 -45.64
N GLU A 511 -11.14 -37.86 -45.00
CA GLU A 511 -12.53 -38.30 -44.72
C GLU A 511 -13.41 -37.06 -44.31
N HIS A 512 -14.74 -37.19 -44.38
CA HIS A 512 -15.75 -36.12 -44.22
C HIS A 512 -16.80 -36.48 -43.15
N GLU A 513 -17.56 -35.46 -42.72
CA GLU A 513 -18.82 -35.40 -41.92
C GLU A 513 -18.64 -34.94 -40.46
N MET A 514 -19.00 -33.69 -40.10
CA MET A 514 -20.33 -33.06 -39.92
C MET A 514 -21.11 -33.55 -38.69
N GLU A 515 -21.26 -32.67 -37.70
CA GLU A 515 -22.57 -32.44 -37.06
C GLU A 515 -22.65 -31.01 -36.49
N GLU A 516 -23.70 -30.31 -36.90
CA GLU A 516 -24.21 -29.09 -36.27
C GLU A 516 -24.92 -29.47 -34.97
N GLU A 517 -24.74 -28.70 -33.90
CA GLU A 517 -25.83 -28.48 -32.95
C GLU A 517 -25.93 -27.00 -32.57
N LYS A 518 -27.15 -26.48 -32.76
CA LYS A 518 -27.63 -25.15 -32.45
C LYS A 518 -27.60 -24.92 -30.93
N LEU A 519 -27.24 -23.71 -30.51
CA LEU A 519 -28.00 -23.07 -29.43
C LEU A 519 -28.34 -21.63 -29.81
N GLU A 520 -29.63 -21.34 -29.65
CA GLU A 520 -30.32 -20.11 -29.99
C GLU A 520 -29.81 -18.93 -29.16
N VAL A 521 -29.49 -17.82 -29.81
CA VAL A 521 -29.47 -16.49 -29.20
C VAL A 521 -30.58 -15.67 -29.85
N VAL A 522 -31.77 -15.73 -29.24
CA VAL A 522 -32.81 -14.70 -29.36
C VAL A 522 -32.45 -13.63 -28.32
N GLY A 523 -32.03 -12.41 -28.69
CA GLY A 523 -32.87 -11.27 -29.10
C GLY A 523 -33.49 -10.61 -27.85
N SER A 524 -33.31 -9.34 -27.48
CA SER A 524 -33.09 -8.07 -28.20
C SER A 524 -32.39 -7.06 -27.26
N ALA A 525 -31.30 -6.39 -27.63
CA ALA A 525 -31.26 -5.07 -28.28
C ALA A 525 -32.16 -3.98 -27.67
N GLN A 526 -31.56 -2.99 -27.00
CA GLN A 526 -31.60 -1.60 -27.48
C GLN A 526 -30.54 -0.71 -26.80
N SER A 527 -29.80 -0.01 -27.66
CA SER A 527 -28.79 1.00 -27.36
C SER A 527 -29.43 2.28 -26.82
N LEU A 528 -28.74 3.02 -25.96
CA LEU A 528 -28.76 4.49 -26.01
C LEU A 528 -27.51 5.03 -25.31
N ALA A 529 -26.63 5.59 -26.14
CA ALA A 529 -25.61 6.53 -25.73
C ALA A 529 -26.27 7.83 -25.24
N LEU A 530 -25.76 8.41 -24.17
CA LEU A 530 -26.00 9.81 -23.83
C LEU A 530 -24.70 10.40 -23.28
N HIS A 531 -23.95 11.02 -24.19
CA HIS A 531 -23.17 12.21 -23.89
C HIS A 531 -24.13 13.32 -23.46
N SER A 532 -23.80 14.03 -22.39
CA SER A 532 -24.24 15.41 -22.23
C SER A 532 -23.10 16.21 -21.62
N GLU A 533 -22.39 16.91 -22.49
CA GLU A 533 -21.81 18.21 -22.19
C GLU A 533 -22.92 19.13 -21.66
N VAL A 534 -22.64 19.87 -20.60
CA VAL A 534 -23.37 21.10 -20.32
C VAL A 534 -22.32 22.18 -20.10
N GLU A 535 -22.08 22.92 -21.18
CA GLU A 535 -21.54 24.27 -21.15
C GLU A 535 -22.35 25.11 -20.17
N ILE A 536 -21.68 25.73 -19.19
CA ILE A 536 -22.25 26.85 -18.45
C ILE A 536 -21.89 28.10 -19.25
N ARG A 537 -22.85 28.56 -20.05
CA ARG A 537 -22.82 29.87 -20.68
C ARG A 537 -23.45 30.88 -19.71
N GLU A 538 -22.68 31.90 -19.37
CA GLU A 538 -23.12 33.04 -18.55
C GLU A 538 -24.24 33.82 -19.26
N GLU A 539 -25.33 34.11 -18.54
CA GLU A 539 -26.19 35.28 -18.81
C GLU A 539 -26.46 36.01 -17.50
N ASP A 540 -25.86 37.20 -17.38
CA ASP A 540 -26.28 38.29 -16.51
C ASP A 540 -27.63 38.82 -16.98
N ASP A 541 -28.60 39.00 -16.08
CA ASP A 541 -29.41 40.22 -15.99
C ASP A 541 -30.43 40.14 -14.83
N THR A 542 -30.29 41.07 -13.88
CA THR A 542 -31.41 41.58 -13.05
C THR A 542 -32.12 42.72 -13.82
N PRO A 543 -33.29 43.30 -13.45
CA PRO A 543 -34.12 43.14 -12.23
C PRO A 543 -35.67 43.15 -12.48
N ASN A 544 -36.49 42.82 -11.48
CA ASN A 544 -37.59 43.69 -10.96
C ASN A 544 -38.61 42.97 -10.06
N ALA A 545 -39.17 43.78 -9.16
CA ALA A 545 -40.23 43.49 -8.22
C ALA A 545 -41.60 43.26 -8.90
N ASP A 546 -42.49 42.49 -8.27
CA ASP A 546 -43.78 42.99 -7.77
C ASP A 546 -44.63 41.90 -7.08
N GLU A 547 -45.49 42.38 -6.18
CA GLU A 547 -46.49 41.65 -5.42
C GLU A 547 -47.42 40.78 -6.29
N LYS A 548 -47.82 39.59 -5.80
CA LYS A 548 -49.19 39.34 -5.32
C LYS A 548 -49.46 37.88 -4.96
N GLN A 549 -50.21 37.80 -3.88
CA GLN A 549 -50.89 36.68 -3.25
C GLN A 549 -51.86 35.96 -4.22
N MET A 550 -51.82 34.63 -4.27
CA MET A 550 -52.99 33.80 -4.57
C MET A 550 -52.80 32.36 -4.07
N ASP A 551 -53.71 31.95 -3.19
CA ASP A 551 -53.84 30.61 -2.63
C ASP A 551 -54.18 29.56 -3.71
N ALA A 552 -53.61 28.36 -3.59
CA ALA A 552 -54.34 27.14 -3.23
C ALA A 552 -53.75 25.84 -3.84
N VAL A 553 -53.77 24.80 -2.99
CA VAL A 553 -53.77 23.35 -3.26
C VAL A 553 -52.44 22.69 -3.68
N LEU A 554 -51.74 22.11 -2.69
CA LEU A 554 -50.98 20.86 -2.88
C LEU A 554 -51.14 19.95 -1.63
N PRO A 555 -51.28 18.63 -1.81
CA PRO A 555 -51.58 17.68 -0.74
C PRO A 555 -50.34 17.25 0.06
N ASN A 556 -50.62 16.87 1.30
CA ASN A 556 -49.71 16.25 2.27
C ASN A 556 -49.00 15.00 1.73
N THR A 557 -47.68 14.95 1.86
CA THR A 557 -46.95 13.75 2.27
C THR A 557 -45.81 14.15 3.21
N LYS A 558 -45.88 13.64 4.43
CA LYS A 558 -44.89 13.78 5.50
C LYS A 558 -43.61 13.03 5.11
N CYS A 559 -42.45 13.64 5.35
CA CYS A 559 -41.23 12.89 5.63
C CYS A 559 -41.23 12.57 7.13
N GLU A 560 -41.40 11.30 7.48
CA GLU A 560 -41.03 10.77 8.79
C GLU A 560 -39.51 10.67 8.85
N THR A 561 -38.91 11.32 9.85
CA THR A 561 -37.56 11.01 10.33
C THR A 561 -37.74 10.13 11.55
N ASP A 562 -37.52 8.82 11.40
CA ASP A 562 -37.43 7.91 12.53
C ASP A 562 -36.10 8.11 13.25
N SER A 563 -36.17 8.84 14.37
CA SER A 563 -35.28 8.68 15.50
C SER A 563 -35.61 7.33 16.17
N PHE A 564 -34.67 6.38 16.16
CA PHE A 564 -34.78 5.17 16.94
C PHE A 564 -34.57 5.50 18.43
N ASP A 565 -35.66 5.54 19.18
CA ASP A 565 -35.71 5.63 20.64
C ASP A 565 -35.31 4.29 21.26
N LEU A 566 -34.34 4.34 22.19
CA LEU A 566 -33.81 3.20 22.96
C LEU A 566 -34.58 2.98 24.28
N GLU A 567 -35.90 3.16 24.31
CA GLU A 567 -36.69 3.07 25.55
C GLU A 567 -37.78 1.99 25.61
N ASP A 568 -37.95 1.12 24.60
CA ASP A 568 -39.11 0.20 24.58
C ASP A 568 -38.83 -1.32 24.52
N GLU A 569 -37.61 -1.79 24.82
CA GLU A 569 -37.34 -3.26 24.88
C GLU A 569 -36.88 -3.79 26.25
N PHE A 570 -36.97 -2.99 27.32
CA PHE A 570 -36.68 -3.44 28.70
C PHE A 570 -37.92 -3.52 29.57
N ARG A 571 -38.99 -4.12 29.03
CA ARG A 571 -40.23 -4.30 29.78
C ARG A 571 -40.72 -5.74 29.80
N GLU A 572 -39.85 -6.69 30.14
CA GLU A 572 -40.29 -8.06 30.48
C GLU A 572 -39.20 -8.90 31.21
N ASN A 573 -38.68 -8.46 32.37
CA ASN A 573 -38.10 -9.43 33.33
C ASN A 573 -37.93 -8.87 34.78
N PRO A 574 -38.74 -9.27 35.77
CA PRO A 574 -38.62 -8.79 37.15
C PRO A 574 -37.42 -9.36 37.94
N ASP A 575 -36.59 -10.25 37.36
CA ASP A 575 -35.46 -10.86 38.07
C ASP A 575 -34.11 -10.11 37.91
N ILE A 576 -34.03 -9.09 37.06
CA ILE A 576 -32.80 -8.31 36.81
C ILE A 576 -32.61 -7.17 37.83
N GLU A 577 -33.71 -6.65 38.40
CA GLU A 577 -33.67 -5.53 39.36
C GLU A 577 -33.08 -5.94 40.73
N ALA A 578 -33.23 -7.22 41.11
CA ALA A 578 -32.69 -7.75 42.37
C ALA A 578 -31.17 -7.98 42.33
N ALA A 579 -30.59 -8.24 41.15
CA ALA A 579 -29.15 -8.48 41.00
C ALA A 579 -28.33 -7.18 41.07
N ILE A 580 -28.88 -6.08 40.54
CA ILE A 580 -28.22 -4.76 40.55
C ILE A 580 -28.20 -4.17 41.97
N HIS A 581 -29.23 -4.43 42.79
CA HIS A 581 -29.27 -3.96 44.17
C HIS A 581 -28.34 -4.72 45.14
N SER A 582 -27.86 -5.92 44.79
CA SER A 582 -26.94 -6.71 45.63
C SER A 582 -25.46 -6.34 45.41
N ALA A 583 -25.09 -5.88 44.21
CA ALA A 583 -23.70 -5.58 43.86
C ALA A 583 -23.17 -4.23 44.38
N ALA A 584 -24.05 -3.31 44.79
CA ALA A 584 -23.65 -1.98 45.27
C ALA A 584 -23.29 -1.92 46.78
N ALA A 585 -23.35 -3.03 47.51
CA ALA A 585 -23.28 -3.05 48.97
C ALA A 585 -21.89 -3.39 49.57
N GLN A 586 -20.81 -3.48 48.79
CA GLN A 586 -19.48 -3.85 49.33
C GLN A 586 -18.32 -3.00 48.79
N LEU A 587 -18.22 -1.73 49.19
CA LEU A 587 -16.94 -1.00 49.21
C LEU A 587 -16.91 0.01 50.39
N PRO A 588 -15.82 0.09 51.19
CA PRO A 588 -15.76 0.98 52.36
C PRO A 588 -15.03 2.33 52.13
N HIS A 589 -15.61 3.38 52.74
CA HIS A 589 -15.11 4.73 53.14
C HIS A 589 -15.00 5.90 52.12
N PRO A 590 -15.66 7.04 52.43
CA PRO A 590 -15.37 8.36 51.85
C PRO A 590 -15.00 9.45 52.90
N CYS A 591 -14.15 10.41 52.52
CA CYS A 591 -14.20 11.83 52.96
C CYS A 591 -13.14 12.69 52.25
N PRO A 592 -13.27 14.04 52.16
CA PRO A 592 -14.40 14.89 52.57
C PRO A 592 -14.89 15.91 51.51
N MET A 593 -16.05 16.50 51.82
CA MET A 593 -16.85 17.46 51.04
C MET A 593 -16.32 18.91 51.08
N LEU A 594 -16.62 19.67 50.01
CA LEU A 594 -16.71 21.15 50.00
C LEU A 594 -18.19 21.57 49.79
N PRO A 595 -18.65 22.70 50.40
CA PRO A 595 -20.07 23.04 50.51
C PRO A 595 -20.64 23.80 49.28
N PRO A 596 -21.99 23.89 49.16
CA PRO A 596 -22.67 24.43 47.97
C PRO A 596 -22.73 25.96 47.93
N VAL A 597 -22.64 26.52 46.73
CA VAL A 597 -22.85 27.96 46.47
C VAL A 597 -24.35 28.24 46.39
N THR A 598 -24.83 29.07 47.31
CA THR A 598 -26.17 29.65 47.33
C THR A 598 -26.30 30.79 46.31
N SER A 599 -27.50 30.90 45.76
CA SER A 599 -27.98 32.01 44.93
C SER A 599 -27.87 33.36 45.65
N ASP A 600 -27.02 34.26 45.17
CA ASP A 600 -27.17 35.72 45.31
C ASP A 600 -26.13 36.44 44.47
N SER A 601 -26.51 36.94 43.29
CA SER A 601 -25.93 38.17 42.70
C SER A 601 -26.69 38.56 41.41
N ILE A 602 -27.87 39.14 41.57
CA ILE A 602 -28.39 40.11 40.60
C ILE A 602 -27.72 41.45 40.89
N SER A 603 -27.36 42.15 39.82
CA SER A 603 -26.84 43.53 39.77
C SER A 603 -25.33 43.71 39.89
N THR A 604 -24.63 43.48 38.78
CA THR A 604 -23.70 44.47 38.18
C THR A 604 -23.14 43.92 36.87
N ASP A 605 -23.88 44.02 35.77
CA ASP A 605 -23.21 44.19 34.46
C ASP A 605 -24.13 44.86 33.41
N ARG A 606 -24.67 46.04 33.77
CA ARG A 606 -25.17 47.02 32.79
C ARG A 606 -24.03 47.93 32.36
N ARG A 607 -22.96 47.40 31.77
CA ARG A 607 -21.99 48.22 31.02
C ARG A 607 -21.04 47.44 30.11
N ARG A 608 -21.46 46.33 29.48
CA ARG A 608 -20.68 45.68 28.40
C ARG A 608 -21.47 45.24 27.15
N SER A 609 -22.69 45.74 26.95
CA SER A 609 -23.52 45.40 25.79
C SER A 609 -23.47 46.40 24.61
N LYS A 610 -22.51 47.34 24.57
CA LYS A 610 -22.37 48.29 23.44
C LYS A 610 -21.07 48.18 22.62
N GLU A 611 -20.16 47.28 22.97
CA GLU A 611 -18.94 47.01 22.17
C GLU A 611 -19.00 45.69 21.38
N ALA A 612 -19.87 44.74 21.73
CA ALA A 612 -20.01 43.46 21.03
C ALA A 612 -20.75 43.53 19.67
N GLY A 613 -21.39 44.67 19.34
CA GLY A 613 -22.12 44.86 18.07
C GLY A 613 -21.26 45.35 16.89
N SER A 614 -20.06 45.89 17.16
CA SER A 614 -19.15 46.45 16.16
C SER A 614 -18.23 45.37 15.55
N ASP A 615 -17.83 44.37 16.34
CA ASP A 615 -16.93 43.31 15.91
C ASP A 615 -17.61 42.17 15.12
N ARG A 616 -18.92 41.93 15.33
CA ARG A 616 -19.67 40.97 14.51
C ARG A 616 -19.82 41.43 13.04
N ARG A 617 -19.93 42.74 12.78
CA ARG A 617 -20.01 43.27 11.40
C ARG A 617 -18.66 43.29 10.68
N LYS A 618 -17.56 43.45 11.41
CA LYS A 618 -16.19 43.34 10.85
C LYS A 618 -15.81 41.89 10.54
N CYS A 619 -16.27 40.93 11.34
CA CYS A 619 -16.03 39.51 11.11
C CYS A 619 -16.81 38.97 9.89
N MET A 620 -18.07 39.41 9.69
CA MET A 620 -18.84 39.04 8.50
C MET A 620 -18.31 39.70 7.21
N LYS A 621 -17.80 40.95 7.28
CA LYS A 621 -17.15 41.58 6.10
C LYS A 621 -15.86 40.87 5.69
N ARG A 622 -15.02 40.42 6.64
CA ARG A 622 -13.82 39.63 6.33
C ARG A 622 -14.13 38.22 5.78
N ALA A 623 -15.24 37.60 6.20
CA ALA A 623 -15.69 36.33 5.65
C ALA A 623 -16.25 36.49 4.21
N SER A 624 -16.91 37.62 3.92
CA SER A 624 -17.39 37.98 2.58
C SER A 624 -16.25 38.29 1.60
N GLU A 625 -15.21 39.02 2.05
CA GLU A 625 -14.02 39.31 1.24
C GLU A 625 -13.17 38.06 0.96
N LYS A 626 -13.09 37.12 1.92
CA LYS A 626 -12.45 35.80 1.70
C LYS A 626 -13.23 34.91 0.72
N ARG A 627 -14.56 34.99 0.68
CA ARG A 627 -15.36 34.28 -0.33
C ARG A 627 -15.18 34.86 -1.73
N LYS A 628 -15.11 36.20 -1.87
CA LYS A 628 -14.83 36.85 -3.17
C LYS A 628 -13.41 36.56 -3.67
N SER A 629 -12.41 36.50 -2.78
CA SER A 629 -11.04 36.09 -3.14
C SER A 629 -10.93 34.62 -3.56
N MET A 630 -11.81 33.72 -3.08
CA MET A 630 -11.85 32.32 -3.51
C MET A 630 -12.63 32.12 -4.81
N GLN A 631 -13.60 32.99 -5.13
CA GLN A 631 -14.30 32.95 -6.43
C GLN A 631 -13.45 33.50 -7.58
N SER A 632 -12.60 34.51 -7.35
CA SER A 632 -11.66 35.00 -8.38
C SER A 632 -10.45 34.08 -8.65
N ARG A 633 -10.28 33.00 -7.88
CA ARG A 633 -9.26 31.95 -8.12
C ARG A 633 -9.82 30.70 -8.81
N ARG A 634 -11.12 30.70 -9.14
CA ARG A 634 -11.79 29.62 -9.89
C ARG A 634 -12.05 29.98 -11.36
N ILE A 635 -11.54 31.10 -11.85
CA ILE A 635 -11.57 31.52 -13.28
C ILE A 635 -10.14 31.64 -13.83
N LEU A 636 -9.20 30.89 -13.26
CA LEU A 636 -7.83 30.75 -13.77
C LEU A 636 -7.24 29.45 -13.23
N LEU A 637 -7.90 28.35 -13.60
CA LEU A 637 -7.39 26.99 -13.75
C LEU A 637 -8.29 26.31 -14.76
#